data_AF-A0A1H1YGG1-F1
#
_entry.id   AF-A0A1H1YGG1-F1
#
_cell.length_a   1.000
_cell.length_b   1.000
_cell.length_c   1.000
_cell.angle_alpha   90.00
_cell.angle_beta   90.00
_cell.angle_gamma   90.00
#
_symmetry.space_group_name_H-M   'P 1'
#
loop_
_entity.id
_entity.type
_entity.pdbx_description
1 polymer ?
#
loop_
_entity_poly.entity_id
_entity_poly.type
_entity_poly.pdbx_seq_one_letter_code
_entity_poly.pdbx_strand_id
1 'polypeptide(L)'
;MSNTDKLRIWEFGIAVVGFLAWMLLISTSEQIRELGVPNLYKFVSGYILGFVIAFAGFMFWEVLRGRAHQFLDDSLYFRWISYITLLVILLLGGASLIAQIFGDTNWAYNVGSLLGGIAVGVGVVPTSQRF
;
A
#
# COMPACT_ATOMS: atom_id res chain seq x y z
N MET A 1 -6.84 26.56 -19.50
CA MET A 1 -6.86 26.03 -18.11
C MET A 1 -7.63 24.73 -18.15
N SER A 2 -6.91 23.61 -18.06
CA SER A 2 -7.48 22.26 -18.12
C SER A 2 -8.38 22.01 -16.90
N ASN A 3 -9.45 21.23 -17.09
CA ASN A 3 -10.34 20.72 -16.04
C ASN A 3 -9.58 19.79 -15.09
N THR A 4 -8.62 20.31 -14.31
CA THR A 4 -8.21 19.64 -13.08
C THR A 4 -9.35 19.80 -12.10
N ASP A 5 -10.20 18.77 -12.08
CA ASP A 5 -11.30 18.59 -11.17
C ASP A 5 -10.88 19.00 -9.75
N LYS A 6 -11.61 19.97 -9.20
CA LYS A 6 -11.48 20.36 -7.80
C LYS A 6 -11.76 19.12 -6.96
N LEU A 7 -10.71 18.55 -6.37
CA LEU A 7 -10.82 17.48 -5.37
C LEU A 7 -11.91 17.90 -4.37
N ARG A 8 -12.98 17.13 -4.24
CA ARG A 8 -14.11 17.54 -3.41
C ARG A 8 -13.65 17.49 -1.96
N ILE A 9 -13.98 18.51 -1.17
CA ILE A 9 -13.52 18.64 0.24
C ILE A 9 -13.77 17.37 1.07
N TRP A 10 -14.83 16.62 0.78
CA TRP A 10 -15.13 15.36 1.45
C TRP A 10 -14.19 14.21 1.04
N GLU A 11 -13.70 14.17 -0.21
CA GLU A 11 -12.72 13.18 -0.68
C GLU A 11 -11.38 13.39 0.04
N PHE A 12 -10.99 14.66 0.18
CA PHE A 12 -9.84 15.04 1.02
C PHE A 12 -10.06 14.63 2.49
N GLY A 13 -11.26 14.89 3.03
CA GLY A 13 -11.61 14.50 4.40
C GLY A 13 -11.51 12.99 4.64
N ILE A 14 -11.98 12.16 3.72
CA ILE A 14 -11.85 10.70 3.80
C ILE A 14 -10.38 10.29 3.72
N ALA A 15 -9.59 10.90 2.84
CA ALA A 15 -8.15 10.61 2.75
C ALA A 15 -7.42 10.94 4.06
N VAL A 16 -7.73 12.09 4.68
CA VAL A 16 -7.15 12.50 5.97
C VAL A 16 -7.59 11.56 7.10
N VAL A 17 -8.88 11.22 7.19
CA VAL A 17 -9.39 10.29 8.20
C VAL A 17 -8.77 8.89 8.01
N GLY A 18 -8.67 8.41 6.76
CA GLY A 18 -8.03 7.15 6.43
C GLY A 18 -6.55 7.14 6.80
N PHE A 19 -5.83 8.23 6.55
CA PHE A 19 -4.43 8.40 6.95
C PHE A 19 -4.27 8.39 8.48
N LEU A 20 -5.13 9.10 9.22
CA LEU A 20 -5.10 9.12 10.69
C LEU A 20 -5.44 7.74 11.27
N ALA A 21 -6.44 7.05 10.71
CA ALA A 21 -6.76 5.68 11.07
C ALA A 21 -5.58 4.74 10.82
N TRP A 22 -4.88 4.91 9.69
CA TRP A 22 -3.67 4.14 9.36
C TRP A 22 -2.53 4.39 10.35
N MET A 23 -2.26 5.65 10.69
CA MET A 23 -1.26 6.03 11.70
C MET A 23 -1.59 5.45 13.08
N LEU A 24 -2.85 5.49 13.48
CA LEU A 24 -3.33 4.88 14.71
C LEU A 24 -3.12 3.36 14.70
N LEU A 25 -3.34 2.72 13.55
CA LEU A 25 -3.14 1.28 13.36
C LEU A 25 -1.66 0.89 13.52
N ILE A 26 -0.74 1.69 12.98
CA ILE A 26 0.71 1.51 13.16
C ILE A 26 1.09 1.65 14.64
N SER A 27 0.67 2.73 15.31
CA SER A 27 0.98 2.95 16.73
C SER A 27 0.39 1.85 17.62
N THR A 28 -0.82 1.39 17.30
CA THR A 28 -1.48 0.29 18.02
C THR A 28 -0.74 -1.03 17.79
N SER A 29 -0.14 -1.24 16.60
CA SER A 29 0.64 -2.45 16.32
C SER A 29 1.89 -2.55 17.22
N GLU A 30 2.53 -1.43 17.56
CA GLU A 30 3.65 -1.41 18.50
C GLU A 30 3.19 -1.76 19.93
N GLN A 31 2.04 -1.24 20.36
CA GLN A 31 1.45 -1.59 21.66
C GLN A 31 0.99 -3.05 21.73
N ILE A 32 0.48 -3.62 20.62
CA ILE A 32 0.10 -5.05 20.54
C ILE A 32 1.32 -5.96 20.73
N ARG A 33 2.51 -5.52 20.28
CA ARG A 33 3.75 -6.26 20.53
C ARG A 33 4.07 -6.34 22.03
N GLU A 34 3.78 -5.29 22.79
CA GLU A 34 4.00 -5.24 24.24
C GLU A 34 2.96 -6.04 25.03
N LEU A 35 1.75 -6.20 24.50
CA LEU A 35 0.68 -7.01 25.11
C LEU A 35 0.89 -8.53 25.00
N GLY A 36 1.99 -8.98 24.39
CA GLY A 36 2.32 -10.41 24.31
C GLY A 36 1.42 -11.22 23.37
N VAL A 37 0.81 -10.57 22.36
CA VAL A 37 -0.05 -11.24 21.35
C VAL A 37 0.67 -11.31 20.00
N PRO A 38 1.67 -12.20 19.83
CA PRO A 38 2.57 -12.18 18.67
C PRO A 38 1.85 -12.46 17.35
N ASN A 39 0.80 -13.28 17.35
CA ASN A 39 0.05 -13.61 16.14
C ASN A 39 -0.74 -12.42 15.60
N LEU A 40 -1.31 -11.59 16.47
CA LEU A 40 -2.04 -10.39 16.05
C LEU A 40 -1.08 -9.35 15.48
N TYR A 41 0.05 -9.13 16.14
CA TYR A 41 1.12 -8.26 15.61
C TYR A 41 1.56 -8.72 14.22
N LYS A 42 1.88 -10.01 14.07
CA LYS A 42 2.31 -10.60 12.80
C LYS A 42 1.24 -10.49 11.71
N PHE A 43 -0.03 -10.70 12.05
CA PHE A 43 -1.15 -10.51 11.12
C PHE A 43 -1.24 -9.05 10.64
N VAL A 44 -1.21 -8.08 11.56
CA VAL A 44 -1.30 -6.65 11.23
C VAL A 44 -0.10 -6.21 10.39
N SER A 45 1.12 -6.60 10.76
CA SER A 45 2.33 -6.33 9.98
C SER A 45 2.25 -6.94 8.58
N GLY A 46 1.75 -8.18 8.47
CA GLY A 46 1.51 -8.85 7.21
C GLY A 46 0.54 -8.06 6.34
N TYR A 47 -0.59 -7.64 6.91
CA TYR A 47 -1.62 -6.85 6.23
C TYR A 47 -1.08 -5.54 5.68
N ILE A 48 -0.37 -4.78 6.51
CA ILE A 48 0.26 -3.51 6.10
C ILE A 48 1.23 -3.74 4.94
N LEU A 49 2.13 -4.73 5.07
CA LEU A 49 3.12 -4.98 4.04
C LEU A 49 2.48 -5.49 2.73
N GLY A 50 1.54 -6.43 2.83
CA GLY A 50 0.81 -6.96 1.67
C GLY A 50 0.04 -5.87 0.93
N PHE A 51 -0.62 -4.96 1.65
CA PHE A 51 -1.29 -3.80 1.07
C PHE A 51 -0.29 -2.90 0.33
N VAL A 52 0.80 -2.50 0.99
CA VAL A 52 1.80 -1.59 0.40
C VAL A 52 2.46 -2.20 -0.84
N ILE A 53 2.82 -3.48 -0.80
CA ILE A 53 3.44 -4.17 -1.95
C ILE A 53 2.45 -4.31 -3.11
N ALA A 54 1.22 -4.73 -2.83
CA ALA A 54 0.21 -4.88 -3.87
C ALA A 54 -0.12 -3.53 -4.53
N PHE A 55 -0.24 -2.47 -3.72
CA PHE A 55 -0.46 -1.11 -4.22
C PHE A 55 0.74 -0.62 -5.04
N ALA A 56 1.97 -0.80 -4.54
CA ALA A 56 3.17 -0.43 -5.26
C ALA A 56 3.31 -1.20 -6.58
N GLY A 57 2.95 -2.49 -6.60
CA GLY A 57 2.94 -3.31 -7.81
C GLY A 57 1.91 -2.89 -8.82
N PHE A 58 0.71 -2.54 -8.38
CA PHE A 58 -0.29 -1.93 -9.25
C PHE A 58 0.23 -0.61 -9.84
N MET A 59 0.71 0.31 -9.02
CA MET A 59 1.22 1.61 -9.48
C MET A 59 2.39 1.45 -10.45
N PHE A 60 3.33 0.56 -10.14
CA PHE A 60 4.47 0.28 -11.02
C PHE A 60 4.01 -0.36 -12.35
N TRP A 61 3.01 -1.23 -12.33
CA TRP A 61 2.41 -1.78 -13.53
C TRP A 61 1.76 -0.70 -14.41
N GLU A 62 1.08 0.27 -13.80
CA GLU A 62 0.52 1.42 -14.51
C GLU A 62 1.60 2.31 -15.14
N VAL A 63 2.76 2.42 -14.50
CA VAL A 63 3.94 3.06 -15.07
C VAL A 63 4.42 2.33 -16.33
N LEU A 64 4.55 1.00 -16.28
CA LEU A 64 4.96 0.20 -17.43
C LEU A 64 3.97 0.28 -18.61
N ARG A 65 2.68 0.48 -18.32
CA ARG A 65 1.63 0.70 -19.32
C ARG A 65 1.60 2.13 -19.89
N GLY A 66 2.48 3.02 -19.44
CA GLY A 66 2.50 4.43 -19.88
C GLY A 66 1.41 5.31 -19.26
N ARG A 67 0.62 4.78 -18.30
CA ARG A 67 -0.47 5.49 -17.62
C ARG A 67 -0.01 6.24 -16.35
N ALA A 68 1.30 6.38 -16.16
CA ALA A 68 1.89 7.06 -15.01
C ALA A 68 1.33 8.48 -14.76
N HIS A 69 1.05 9.24 -15.82
CA HIS A 69 0.52 10.61 -15.76
C HIS A 69 -0.87 10.71 -15.09
N GLN A 70 -1.61 9.61 -14.98
CA GLN A 70 -2.90 9.58 -14.29
C GLN A 70 -2.77 9.51 -12.77
N PHE A 71 -1.62 9.03 -12.28
CA PHE A 71 -1.46 8.68 -10.86
C PHE A 71 -0.24 9.31 -10.20
N LEU A 72 0.71 9.81 -10.99
CA LEU A 72 1.97 10.38 -10.53
C LEU A 72 2.12 11.79 -11.07
N ASP A 73 2.89 12.60 -10.36
CA ASP A 73 3.17 13.98 -10.74
C ASP A 73 3.82 14.07 -12.13
N ASP A 74 3.41 15.05 -12.93
CA ASP A 74 3.92 15.28 -14.28
C ASP A 74 5.36 15.84 -14.31
N SER A 75 5.82 16.40 -13.19
CA SER A 75 7.18 16.93 -13.08
C SER A 75 8.23 15.83 -13.15
N LEU A 76 9.21 16.03 -14.03
CA LEU A 76 10.18 15.00 -14.41
C LEU A 76 10.97 14.45 -13.21
N TYR A 77 11.35 15.32 -12.28
CA TYR A 77 12.08 14.94 -11.06
C TYR A 77 11.25 14.08 -10.12
N PHE A 78 10.03 14.50 -9.79
CA PHE A 78 9.17 13.78 -8.85
C PHE A 78 8.68 12.45 -9.45
N ARG A 79 8.52 12.39 -10.77
CA ARG A 79 8.18 11.17 -11.48
C ARG A 79 9.27 10.10 -11.37
N TRP A 80 10.54 10.46 -11.59
CA TRP A 80 11.65 9.53 -11.41
C TRP A 80 11.83 9.07 -9.96
N ILE A 81 11.69 9.99 -9.00
CA ILE A 81 11.72 9.65 -7.57
C ILE A 81 10.63 8.62 -7.27
N SER A 82 9.40 8.87 -7.75
CA SER A 82 8.28 7.95 -7.55
C SER A 82 8.56 6.57 -8.16
N TYR A 83 9.15 6.50 -9.36
CA TYR A 83 9.52 5.23 -9.99
C TYR A 83 10.53 4.44 -9.17
N ILE A 84 11.58 5.12 -8.69
CA ILE A 84 12.60 4.49 -7.85
C ILE A 84 11.99 4.01 -6.54
N THR A 85 11.17 4.84 -5.88
CA THR A 85 10.51 4.46 -4.62
C THR A 85 9.59 3.26 -4.82
N LEU A 86 8.75 3.26 -5.86
CA LEU A 86 7.85 2.14 -6.16
C LEU A 86 8.63 0.86 -6.44
N LEU A 87 9.71 0.95 -7.22
CA LEU A 87 10.56 -0.19 -7.54
C LEU A 87 11.25 -0.74 -6.28
N VAL A 88 11.79 0.12 -5.43
CA VAL A 88 12.43 -0.27 -4.16
C VAL A 88 11.43 -0.97 -3.24
N ILE A 89 10.22 -0.43 -3.08
CA ILE A 89 9.15 -1.06 -2.29
C ILE A 89 8.80 -2.43 -2.86
N LEU A 90 8.67 -2.55 -4.18
CA LEU A 90 8.30 -3.79 -4.83
C LEU A 90 9.37 -4.88 -4.66
N LEU A 91 10.64 -4.51 -4.84
CA LEU A 91 11.77 -5.43 -4.72
C LEU A 91 12.01 -5.85 -3.27
N LEU A 92 12.16 -4.88 -2.35
CA LEU A 92 12.44 -5.17 -0.94
C LEU A 92 11.23 -5.80 -0.25
N GLY A 93 10.03 -5.27 -0.51
CA GLY A 93 8.80 -5.83 0.02
C GLY A 93 8.51 -7.22 -0.54
N GLY A 94 8.65 -7.41 -1.86
CA GLY A 94 8.49 -8.72 -2.50
C GLY A 94 9.48 -9.75 -1.96
N ALA A 95 10.76 -9.39 -1.81
CA ALA A 95 11.76 -10.26 -1.20
C ALA A 95 11.41 -10.64 0.25
N SER A 96 10.90 -9.67 1.04
CA SER A 96 10.42 -9.92 2.40
C SER A 96 9.25 -10.91 2.45
N LEU A 97 8.26 -10.78 1.57
CA LEU A 97 7.15 -11.75 1.46
C LEU A 97 7.65 -13.14 1.08
N ILE A 98 8.55 -13.23 0.09
CA ILE A 98 9.15 -14.51 -0.32
C ILE A 98 9.89 -15.14 0.87
N ALA A 99 10.70 -14.37 1.59
CA ALA A 99 11.42 -14.85 2.76
C ALA A 99 10.47 -15.35 3.88
N GLN A 100 9.33 -14.69 4.10
CA GLN A 100 8.34 -15.10 5.11
C GLN A 100 7.51 -16.32 4.67
N ILE A 101 7.25 -16.47 3.37
CA ILE A 101 6.52 -17.63 2.85
C ILE A 101 7.40 -18.89 2.93
N PHE A 102 8.66 -18.79 2.51
CA PHE A 102 9.56 -19.95 2.36
C PHE A 102 10.54 -20.18 3.53
N GLY A 103 10.77 -19.20 4.40
CA GLY A 103 11.75 -19.28 5.49
C GLY A 103 11.16 -19.72 6.83
N ASP A 104 10.35 -18.86 7.46
CA ASP A 104 9.64 -19.14 8.70
C ASP A 104 8.16 -18.85 8.46
N THR A 105 7.41 -19.90 8.09
CA THR A 105 6.02 -19.78 7.60
C THR A 105 5.10 -19.32 8.72
N ASN A 106 5.13 -18.03 9.03
CA ASN A 106 4.21 -17.44 9.97
C ASN A 106 2.86 -17.26 9.29
N TRP A 107 1.98 -18.24 9.49
CA TRP A 107 0.67 -18.27 8.84
C TRP A 107 -0.14 -16.99 9.07
N ALA A 108 -0.08 -16.39 10.27
CA ALA A 108 -0.82 -15.17 10.58
C ALA A 108 -0.34 -13.99 9.72
N TYR A 109 0.98 -13.87 9.54
CA TYR A 109 1.58 -12.88 8.65
C TYR A 109 1.17 -13.10 7.18
N ASN A 110 1.22 -14.34 6.69
CA ASN A 110 0.87 -14.67 5.31
C ASN A 110 -0.61 -14.39 5.02
N VAL A 111 -1.51 -14.76 5.95
CA VAL A 111 -2.95 -14.45 5.83
C VAL A 111 -3.18 -12.94 5.84
N GLY A 112 -2.53 -12.22 6.76
CA GLY A 112 -2.59 -10.75 6.78
C GLY A 112 -2.17 -10.16 5.44
N SER A 113 -1.02 -10.57 4.92
CA SER A 113 -0.48 -10.10 3.64
C SER A 113 -1.43 -10.36 2.47
N LEU A 114 -1.99 -11.57 2.38
CA LEU A 114 -2.98 -11.91 1.37
C LEU A 114 -4.20 -10.99 1.43
N LEU A 115 -4.74 -10.74 2.63
CA LEU A 115 -5.90 -9.86 2.80
C LEU A 115 -5.57 -8.41 2.44
N GLY A 116 -4.37 -7.93 2.77
CA GLY A 116 -3.89 -6.61 2.34
C GLY A 116 -3.84 -6.49 0.81
N GLY A 117 -3.34 -7.52 0.13
CA GLY A 117 -3.36 -7.58 -1.33
C GLY A 117 -4.75 -7.63 -1.94
N ILE A 118 -5.67 -8.41 -1.35
CA ILE A 118 -7.08 -8.46 -1.77
C ILE A 118 -7.76 -7.10 -1.61
N ALA A 119 -7.50 -6.40 -0.50
CA ALA A 119 -8.05 -5.07 -0.27
C ALA A 119 -7.63 -4.07 -1.37
N VAL A 120 -6.39 -4.16 -1.85
CA VAL A 120 -5.94 -3.37 -3.00
C VAL A 120 -6.65 -3.80 -4.28
N GLY A 121 -6.64 -5.10 -4.61
CA GLY A 121 -7.18 -5.60 -5.87
C GLY A 121 -8.70 -5.41 -6.02
N VAL A 122 -9.45 -5.56 -4.94
CA VAL A 122 -10.92 -5.46 -4.94
C VAL A 122 -11.40 -4.06 -4.58
N GLY A 123 -10.66 -3.35 -3.71
CA GLY A 123 -11.07 -2.05 -3.20
C GLY A 123 -10.43 -0.88 -3.95
N VAL A 124 -9.11 -0.83 -4.00
CA VAL A 124 -8.35 0.35 -4.47
C VAL A 124 -8.24 0.42 -6.00
N VAL A 125 -7.94 -0.70 -6.66
CA VAL A 125 -7.76 -0.72 -8.12
C VAL A 125 -9.06 -0.36 -8.87
N PRO A 126 -10.23 -0.89 -8.50
CA PRO A 126 -11.46 -0.55 -9.22
C PRO A 126 -11.93 0.89 -8.98
N THR A 127 -11.56 1.53 -7.86
CA THR A 127 -11.92 2.93 -7.60
C THR A 127 -11.01 3.89 -8.35
N SER A 128 -9.74 3.53 -8.56
CA SER A 128 -8.79 4.36 -9.30
C SER A 128 -9.02 4.35 -10.83
N GLN A 129 -9.66 3.31 -11.38
CA GLN A 129 -9.96 3.19 -12.81
C GLN A 129 -11.30 3.79 -13.24
N ARG A 130 -12.11 4.29 -12.29
CA ARG A 130 -13.45 4.87 -12.57
C ARG A 130 -13.40 6.36 -12.91
N PHE A 131 -12.22 6.97 -12.86
CA PHE A 131 -11.94 8.36 -13.22
C PHE A 131 -10.96 8.38 -14.40
#